data_AF-A0A8I0H196-F1
#
_entry.id   AF-A0A8I0H196-F1
#
_cell.length_a   1.000
_cell.length_b   1.000
_cell.length_c   1.000
_cell.angle_alpha   90.00
_cell.angle_beta   90.00
_cell.angle_gamma   90.00
#
_symmetry.space_group_name_H-M   'P 1'
#
loop_
_entity.id
_entity.type
_entity.pdbx_description
1 polymer ?
#
loop_
_entity_poly.entity_id
_entity_poly.type
_entity_poly.pdbx_seq_one_letter_code
_entity_poly.pdbx_strand_id
1 'polypeptide(L)'
;MTLSTWSGACHCSAVRFAFQAPSLRAFACNCSLCHQRGAIWMGCADARFQLIEGDSRLSTYTFGTHTATHYFCHCCGAAPFSHPRLAPTEWVINLRCVDGVDLATLEVHRFDGQHWEDAARAWRQAQAAGSALP
;
A
#
# COMPACT_ATOMS: atom_id res chain seq x y z
N MET A 1 0.19 0.25 22.27
CA MET A 1 1.39 0.33 21.43
C MET A 1 1.51 1.76 20.93
N THR A 2 2.69 2.37 21.07
CA THR A 2 2.95 3.74 20.61
C THR A 2 2.96 3.77 19.08
N LEU A 3 2.37 4.81 18.48
CA LEU A 3 2.40 5.01 17.03
C LEU A 3 3.69 5.75 16.65
N SER A 4 4.37 5.26 15.62
CA SER A 4 5.47 5.98 14.97
C SER A 4 4.94 6.67 13.71
N THR A 5 5.42 7.89 13.46
CA THR A 5 5.16 8.62 12.21
C THR A 5 6.25 8.30 11.21
N TRP A 6 5.84 7.97 9.98
CA TRP A 6 6.69 7.68 8.85
C TRP A 6 6.41 8.69 7.74
N SER A 7 7.44 9.09 7.00
CA SER A 7 7.31 9.96 5.82
C SER A 7 7.75 9.23 4.56
N GLY A 8 7.25 9.68 3.43
CA GLY A 8 7.71 9.20 2.14
C GLY A 8 7.44 10.18 1.03
N ALA A 9 7.98 9.86 -0.14
CA ALA A 9 7.83 10.65 -1.33
C ALA A 9 7.88 9.79 -2.60
N CYS A 10 7.36 10.33 -3.70
CA CYS A 10 7.71 9.81 -5.01
C CYS A 10 9.18 10.11 -5.34
N HIS A 11 9.71 9.50 -6.41
CA HIS A 11 11.13 9.64 -6.79
C HIS A 11 11.55 11.11 -7.03
N CYS A 12 10.71 11.91 -7.69
CA CYS A 12 10.99 13.33 -7.93
C CYS A 12 10.60 14.26 -6.78
N SER A 13 10.17 13.69 -5.64
CA SER A 13 9.72 14.41 -4.44
C SER A 13 8.50 15.33 -4.60
N ALA A 14 7.89 15.38 -5.79
CA ALA A 14 6.73 16.22 -6.07
C ALA A 14 5.43 15.74 -5.41
N VAL A 15 5.41 14.50 -4.91
CA VAL A 15 4.35 13.92 -4.09
C VAL A 15 4.98 13.52 -2.77
N ARG A 16 4.46 14.04 -1.66
CA ARG A 16 4.94 13.75 -0.30
C ARG A 16 3.79 13.33 0.59
N PHE A 17 4.01 12.34 1.42
CA PHE A 17 2.98 11.79 2.31
C PHE A 17 3.60 11.41 3.65
N ALA A 18 2.73 11.27 4.65
CA ALA A 18 3.07 10.69 5.93
C ALA A 18 1.99 9.70 6.36
N PHE A 19 2.37 8.77 7.23
CA PHE A 19 1.41 7.89 7.86
C PHE A 19 1.88 7.44 9.25
N GLN A 20 0.94 6.97 10.06
CA GLN A 20 1.22 6.46 11.41
C GLN A 20 0.99 4.95 11.50
N ALA A 21 1.97 4.24 12.06
CA ALA A 21 1.88 2.80 12.30
C ALA A 21 2.65 2.40 13.56
N PRO A 22 2.17 1.42 14.34
CA PRO A 22 2.92 0.89 15.49
C PRO A 22 4.14 0.06 15.06
N SER A 23 4.08 -0.53 13.87
CA SER A 23 5.18 -1.23 13.21
C SER A 23 4.90 -1.34 11.70
N LEU A 24 5.95 -1.56 10.90
CA LEU A 24 5.80 -1.85 9.47
C LEU A 24 5.41 -3.32 9.30
N ARG A 25 4.25 -3.58 8.68
CA ARG A 25 3.82 -4.93 8.27
C ARG A 25 3.78 -5.00 6.75
N ALA A 26 4.76 -5.67 6.16
CA ALA A 26 4.98 -5.68 4.73
C ALA A 26 4.30 -6.87 4.07
N PHE A 27 3.68 -6.65 2.90
CA PHE A 27 3.19 -7.72 2.05
C PHE A 27 3.44 -7.44 0.57
N ALA A 28 3.59 -8.51 -0.21
CA ALA A 28 3.74 -8.45 -1.66
C ALA A 28 2.59 -9.21 -2.34
N CYS A 29 1.92 -8.53 -3.26
CA CYS A 29 0.87 -9.11 -4.09
C CYS A 29 1.45 -9.57 -5.43
N ASN A 30 1.11 -10.77 -5.87
CA ASN A 30 1.58 -11.36 -7.14
C ASN A 30 0.65 -11.10 -8.35
N CYS A 31 -0.40 -10.26 -8.23
CA CYS A 31 -1.25 -9.93 -9.38
C CYS A 31 -0.45 -9.19 -10.47
N SER A 32 -0.93 -9.20 -11.71
CA SER A 32 -0.20 -8.65 -12.86
C SER A 32 0.33 -7.22 -12.63
N LEU A 33 -0.49 -6.31 -12.09
CA LEU A 33 -0.07 -4.94 -11.80
C LEU A 33 0.97 -4.88 -10.67
N CYS A 34 0.75 -5.58 -9.56
CA CYS A 34 1.64 -5.51 -8.39
C CYS A 34 2.99 -6.16 -8.70
N HIS A 35 2.99 -7.25 -9.47
CA HIS A 35 4.18 -7.89 -9.98
C HIS A 35 5.01 -6.93 -10.84
N GLN A 36 4.40 -6.25 -11.83
CA GLN A 36 5.09 -5.28 -12.68
C GLN A 36 5.61 -4.07 -11.91
N ARG A 37 4.88 -3.60 -10.89
CA ARG A 37 5.33 -2.48 -10.04
C ARG A 37 6.43 -2.87 -9.07
N GLY A 38 6.61 -4.15 -8.78
CA GLY A 38 7.50 -4.64 -7.72
C GLY A 38 7.16 -4.09 -6.34
N ALA A 39 5.91 -3.69 -6.10
CA ALA A 39 5.53 -2.95 -4.89
C ALA A 39 5.57 -3.83 -3.64
N ILE A 40 6.04 -3.26 -2.53
CA ILE A 40 5.95 -3.85 -1.19
C ILE A 40 4.98 -2.98 -0.40
N TRP A 41 3.82 -3.53 -0.07
CA TRP A 41 2.72 -2.78 0.50
C TRP A 41 2.68 -2.89 2.03
N MET A 42 2.10 -1.88 2.67
CA MET A 42 1.66 -1.93 4.05
C MET A 42 0.27 -1.30 4.17
N GLY A 43 -0.66 -1.97 4.86
CA GLY A 43 -1.97 -1.40 5.16
C GLY A 43 -1.88 -0.24 6.14
N CYS A 44 -2.63 0.83 5.87
CA CYS A 44 -2.71 2.02 6.70
C CYS A 44 -4.17 2.46 6.82
N ALA A 45 -4.61 2.75 8.04
CA ALA A 45 -5.96 3.25 8.27
C ALA A 45 -6.12 4.66 7.69
N ASP A 46 -7.28 5.00 7.14
CA ASP A 46 -7.54 6.34 6.57
C ASP A 46 -7.19 7.49 7.54
N ALA A 47 -7.64 7.39 8.79
CA ALA A 47 -7.35 8.37 9.83
C ALA A 47 -5.85 8.49 10.21
N ARG A 48 -5.00 7.61 9.70
CA ARG A 48 -3.55 7.60 9.95
C ARG A 48 -2.72 7.93 8.72
N PHE A 49 -3.35 8.24 7.59
CA PHE A 49 -2.68 8.65 6.38
C PHE A 49 -2.85 10.16 6.16
N GLN A 50 -1.82 10.80 5.62
CA GLN A 50 -1.89 12.19 5.20
C GLN A 50 -1.08 12.40 3.92
N LEU A 51 -1.75 12.91 2.89
CA LEU A 51 -1.07 13.54 1.76
C LEU A 51 -0.59 14.93 2.19
N ILE A 52 0.72 15.15 2.16
CA ILE A 52 1.34 16.42 2.56
C ILE A 52 1.39 17.36 1.35
N GLU A 53 1.80 16.85 0.19
CA GLU A 53 2.01 17.64 -1.03
C GLU A 53 1.79 16.79 -2.28
N GLY A 54 1.43 17.45 -3.38
CA GLY A 54 1.49 16.83 -4.71
C GLY A 54 0.18 16.25 -5.22
N ASP A 55 -0.97 16.66 -4.69
CA ASP A 55 -2.29 16.21 -5.17
C ASP A 55 -2.45 16.40 -6.69
N SER A 56 -2.09 17.59 -7.21
CA SER A 56 -2.07 17.89 -8.65
C SER A 56 -1.01 17.12 -9.46
N ARG A 57 -0.12 16.40 -8.77
CA ARG A 57 0.93 15.55 -9.37
C ARG A 57 0.55 14.07 -9.39
N LEU A 58 -0.59 13.72 -8.78
CA LEU A 58 -1.12 12.37 -8.80
C LEU A 58 -1.96 12.13 -10.05
N SER A 59 -1.86 10.89 -10.54
CA SER A 59 -2.77 10.31 -11.51
C SER A 59 -3.26 8.97 -10.97
N THR A 60 -4.45 8.58 -11.39
CA THR A 60 -5.08 7.34 -10.95
C THR A 60 -5.13 6.32 -12.08
N TYR A 61 -5.02 5.05 -11.72
CA TYR A 61 -5.24 3.93 -12.61
C TYR A 61 -6.18 2.93 -11.93
N THR A 62 -7.23 2.51 -12.63
CA THR A 62 -8.17 1.49 -12.19
C THR A 62 -8.35 0.47 -13.31
N PHE A 63 -8.58 -0.79 -12.95
CA PHE A 63 -8.81 -1.88 -13.91
C PHE A 63 -9.60 -3.01 -13.24
N GLY A 64 -10.02 -4.00 -14.01
CA GLY A 64 -10.77 -5.15 -13.50
C GLY A 64 -12.12 -4.71 -12.94
N THR A 65 -12.33 -4.85 -11.63
CA THR A 65 -13.58 -4.43 -10.98
C THR A 65 -13.71 -2.92 -10.78
N HIS A 66 -12.66 -2.14 -11.12
CA HIS A 66 -12.57 -0.70 -10.89
C HIS A 66 -12.76 -0.27 -9.42
N THR A 67 -12.62 -1.21 -8.48
CA THR A 67 -12.75 -0.95 -7.03
C THR A 67 -11.45 -0.43 -6.43
N ALA A 68 -10.31 -0.95 -6.89
CA ALA A 68 -9.01 -0.46 -6.43
C ALA A 68 -8.64 0.82 -7.18
N THR A 69 -8.18 1.82 -6.44
CA THR A 69 -7.66 3.07 -7.01
C THR A 69 -6.16 3.14 -6.79
N HIS A 70 -5.40 3.09 -7.88
CA HIS A 70 -3.96 3.14 -7.79
C HIS A 70 -3.42 4.52 -8.10
N TYR A 71 -2.74 5.15 -7.15
CA TYR A 71 -2.15 6.47 -7.31
C TYR A 71 -0.69 6.36 -7.74
N PHE A 72 -0.30 7.17 -8.72
CA PHE A 72 1.07 7.31 -9.16
C PHE A 72 1.39 8.75 -9.52
N CYS A 73 2.66 9.14 -9.39
CA CYS A 73 3.13 10.44 -9.79
C CYS A 73 3.23 10.50 -11.32
N HIS A 74 2.50 11.41 -11.98
CA HIS A 74 2.57 11.54 -13.44
C HIS A 74 3.91 12.08 -13.95
N CYS A 75 4.71 12.69 -13.08
CA CYS A 75 6.03 13.22 -13.44
C CYS A 75 7.12 12.13 -13.47
N CYS A 76 7.10 11.17 -12.54
CA CYS A 76 8.18 10.16 -12.41
C CYS A 76 7.72 8.70 -12.44
N GLY A 77 6.41 8.44 -12.50
CA GLY A 77 5.83 7.09 -12.56
C GLY A 77 5.79 6.33 -11.23
N ALA A 78 6.43 6.81 -10.16
CA ALA A 78 6.42 6.14 -8.86
C ALA A 78 4.98 6.04 -8.31
N ALA A 79 4.62 4.88 -7.76
CA ALA A 79 3.30 4.58 -7.20
C ALA A 79 3.36 4.46 -5.67
N PRO A 80 3.22 5.58 -4.93
CA PRO A 80 3.48 5.62 -3.49
C PRO A 80 2.38 4.98 -2.64
N PHE A 81 1.13 4.99 -3.10
CA PHE A 81 0.00 4.44 -2.33
C PHE A 81 -1.19 4.07 -3.23
N SER A 82 -2.15 3.33 -2.69
CA SER A 82 -3.39 2.92 -3.37
C SER A 82 -4.52 2.72 -2.37
N HIS A 83 -5.77 2.81 -2.83
CA HIS A 83 -6.90 2.16 -2.17
C HIS A 83 -7.01 0.71 -2.71
N PRO A 84 -6.83 -0.32 -1.87
CA PRO A 84 -6.88 -1.71 -2.33
C PRO A 84 -8.33 -2.17 -2.53
N ARG A 85 -8.54 -3.13 -3.44
CA ARG A 85 -9.86 -3.78 -3.64
C ARG A 85 -10.38 -4.45 -2.36
N LEU A 86 -9.48 -4.95 -1.51
CA LEU A 86 -9.80 -5.70 -0.30
C LEU A 86 -10.42 -4.82 0.81
N ALA A 87 -9.99 -3.55 0.87
CA ALA A 87 -10.44 -2.55 1.83
C ALA A 87 -10.45 -1.17 1.15
N PRO A 88 -11.49 -0.86 0.33
CA PRO A 88 -11.47 0.30 -0.58
C PRO A 88 -11.46 1.67 0.11
N THR A 89 -11.76 1.72 1.41
CA THR A 89 -11.73 2.94 2.23
C THR A 89 -10.41 3.10 2.99
N GLU A 90 -9.51 2.12 2.92
CA GLU A 90 -8.21 2.14 3.60
C GLU A 90 -7.09 2.38 2.60
N TRP A 91 -5.90 2.71 3.10
CA TRP A 91 -4.72 2.89 2.26
C TRP A 91 -3.81 1.67 2.29
N VAL A 92 -3.12 1.45 1.18
CA VAL A 92 -1.89 0.66 1.15
C VAL A 92 -0.73 1.55 0.71
N ILE A 93 0.35 1.55 1.47
CA ILE A 93 1.54 2.38 1.26
C ILE A 93 2.64 1.51 0.66
N ASN A 94 3.26 1.96 -0.42
CA ASN A 94 4.42 1.30 -1.01
C ASN A 94 5.66 1.64 -0.16
N LEU A 95 6.15 0.68 0.61
CA LEU A 95 7.31 0.84 1.49
C LEU A 95 8.59 1.21 0.74
N ARG A 96 8.65 0.99 -0.58
CA ARG A 96 9.75 1.46 -1.43
C ARG A 96 9.79 2.99 -1.60
N CYS A 97 8.70 3.67 -1.27
CA CYS A 97 8.57 5.12 -1.34
C CYS A 97 8.65 5.77 0.06
N VAL A 98 8.96 5.00 1.10
CA VAL A 98 9.05 5.48 2.49
C VAL A 98 10.50 5.72 2.85
N ASP A 99 10.77 6.86 3.49
CA ASP A 99 12.13 7.29 3.83
C ASP A 99 12.73 6.37 4.89
N GLY A 100 14.00 5.99 4.72
CA GLY A 100 14.77 5.28 5.75
C GLY A 100 14.35 3.82 6.01
N VAL A 101 13.46 3.24 5.20
CA VAL A 101 13.08 1.82 5.33
C VAL A 101 14.13 0.92 4.69
N ASP A 102 14.79 0.09 5.50
CA ASP A 102 15.63 -1.00 4.99
C ASP A 102 14.77 -2.20 4.60
N LEU A 103 14.50 -2.33 3.29
CA LEU A 103 13.67 -3.40 2.74
C LEU A 103 14.24 -4.81 2.98
N ALA A 104 15.56 -4.95 3.17
CA ALA A 104 16.18 -6.26 3.39
C ALA A 104 15.85 -6.83 4.78
N THR A 105 15.41 -5.99 5.70
CA THR A 105 15.05 -6.37 7.08
C THR A 105 13.57 -6.73 7.25
N LEU A 106 12.74 -6.47 6.23
CA LEU A 106 11.31 -6.69 6.31
C LEU A 106 10.96 -8.17 6.10
N GLU A 107 10.18 -8.73 7.01
CA GLU A 107 9.41 -9.94 6.73
C GLU A 107 8.27 -9.58 5.77
N VAL A 108 8.33 -10.09 4.54
CA VAL A 108 7.35 -9.79 3.49
C VAL A 108 6.38 -10.94 3.32
N HIS A 109 5.17 -10.74 3.80
CA HIS A 109 4.07 -11.67 3.66
C HIS A 109 3.56 -11.73 2.21
N ARG A 110 3.09 -12.90 1.76
CA ARG A 110 2.63 -13.07 0.38
C ARG A 110 1.11 -13.00 0.32
N PHE A 111 0.61 -12.17 -0.60
CA PHE A 111 -0.80 -12.15 -0.98
C PHE A 111 -0.97 -12.71 -2.39
N ASP A 112 -1.81 -13.74 -2.53
CA ASP A 112 -2.12 -14.32 -3.84
C ASP A 112 -3.20 -13.50 -4.57
N GLY A 113 -2.76 -12.45 -5.24
CA GLY A 113 -3.60 -11.61 -6.09
C GLY A 113 -3.91 -12.20 -7.46
N GLN A 114 -3.28 -13.31 -7.88
CA GLN A 114 -3.70 -14.04 -9.09
C GLN A 114 -4.98 -14.82 -8.82
N HIS A 115 -5.10 -15.42 -7.63
CA HIS A 115 -6.31 -16.09 -7.13
C HIS A 115 -7.06 -15.22 -6.12
N TRP A 116 -7.37 -13.99 -6.52
CA TRP A 116 -7.81 -12.93 -5.60
C TRP A 116 -9.05 -13.31 -4.76
N GLU A 117 -10.05 -13.99 -5.33
CA GLU A 117 -11.30 -14.31 -4.61
C GLU A 117 -11.05 -15.23 -3.41
N ASP A 118 -10.20 -16.23 -3.57
CA ASP A 118 -9.87 -17.18 -2.51
C ASP A 118 -8.97 -16.54 -1.46
N ALA A 119 -7.96 -15.78 -1.90
CA ALA A 119 -7.09 -15.03 -1.01
C ALA A 119 -7.87 -14.00 -0.17
N ALA A 120 -8.83 -13.29 -0.78
CA ALA A 120 -9.68 -12.33 -0.08
C ALA A 120 -10.61 -13.02 0.93
N ARG A 121 -11.15 -14.20 0.59
CA ARG A 121 -11.98 -14.99 1.52
C ARG A 121 -11.16 -15.43 2.74
N ALA A 122 -9.97 -15.99 2.52
CA ALA A 122 -9.06 -16.41 3.58
C ALA A 122 -8.66 -15.23 4.48
N TRP A 123 -8.34 -14.08 3.88
CA TRP A 123 -7.99 -12.87 4.63
C TRP A 123 -9.14 -12.39 5.53
N ARG A 124 -10.37 -12.34 5.01
CA ARG A 124 -11.55 -11.91 5.79
C ARG A 124 -11.82 -12.85 6.96
N GLN A 125 -11.64 -14.17 6.75
CA GLN A 125 -11.75 -15.16 7.81
C GLN A 125 -10.68 -14.97 8.89
N ALA A 126 -9.42 -14.74 8.48
CA ALA A 126 -8.32 -14.48 9.41
C ALA A 126 -8.55 -13.22 10.24
N GLN A 127 -9.03 -12.14 9.61
CA GLN A 127 -9.39 -10.91 10.32
C GLN A 127 -10.52 -11.11 11.33
N ALA A 128 -11.58 -11.82 10.95
CA ALA A 128 -12.69 -12.14 11.87
C ALA A 128 -12.23 -12.97 13.07
N ALA A 129 -11.18 -13.79 12.90
CA ALA A 129 -10.56 -14.58 13.97
C ALA A 129 -9.56 -13.79 14.82
N GLY A 130 -9.36 -12.49 14.57
CA GLY A 130 -8.41 -11.65 15.32
C GLY A 130 -6.93 -11.89 14.98
N SER A 131 -6.64 -12.63 13.91
CA SER A 131 -5.28 -12.80 13.42
C SER A 131 -4.92 -11.61 12.51
N ALA A 132 -3.93 -10.81 12.92
CA ALA A 132 -3.50 -9.65 12.14
C ALA A 132 -2.59 -10.05 10.97
N LEU A 133 -3.20 -9.99 9.76
CA LEU A 133 -2.67 -10.19 8.38
C LEU A 133 -2.18 -11.62 8.05
N PRO A 134 -2.37 -12.12 6.80
CA PRO A 134 -1.45 -13.09 6.24
C PRO A 134 -0.07 -12.46 6.03
#